data_AF-A0A3C0UMZ0-F1
#
_entry.id   AF-A0A3C0UMZ0-F1
#
_cell.length_a   1.000
_cell.length_b   1.000
_cell.length_c   1.000
_cell.angle_alpha   90.00
_cell.angle_beta   90.00
_cell.angle_gamma   90.00
#
_symmetry.space_group_name_H-M   'P 1'
#
loop_
_entity.id
_entity.type
_entity.pdbx_description
1 polymer ?
#
loop_
_entity_poly.entity_id
_entity_poly.type
_entity_poly.pdbx_seq_one_letter_code
_entity_poly.pdbx_strand_id
1 'polypeptide(L)'
;CCGAYQPSFSLVNSFKTDATTGLPLIDTFNNSDVTNDQGIESSTPFTLYAGTLDSRLDWTVGRRGIPYLDWGLHPGKAWIRVQSVAGPYSPIKSIYYQAAAATTSSSSRWTSNNYTMIRFADVLLWAAEAEVEVGSLAKAQDYVNRVRTRAANPVGWVKKYVDNTAPLKGVTNEPAANYKVGLYTTEFTAKGKEFAREAVRFERKIEFGMEGHRYFDLRRWDNGTGYMANVLNAYVQHETTIPGYDFTYMKGATFKKGKTELYPIPQAQIDLSVVNGQPVLKQNPNY
;
A
#
# COMPACT_ATOMS: atom_id res chain seq x y z
N CYS A 1 -4.93 10.58 13.51
CA CYS A 1 -5.44 11.96 13.72
C CYS A 1 -4.62 12.96 12.90
N CYS A 2 -5.23 14.08 12.46
CA CYS A 2 -4.72 15.16 11.59
C CYS A 2 -4.94 15.03 10.09
N GLY A 3 -5.43 13.87 9.60
CA GLY A 3 -5.59 13.63 8.17
C GLY A 3 -4.24 13.64 7.45
N ALA A 4 -3.30 12.85 7.95
CA ALA A 4 -2.01 12.61 7.31
C ALA A 4 -1.84 11.12 7.01
N TYR A 5 -0.89 10.80 6.12
CA TYR A 5 -0.52 9.44 5.74
C TYR A 5 -1.69 8.63 5.14
N GLN A 6 -2.43 9.25 4.22
CA GLN A 6 -3.53 8.61 3.52
C GLN A 6 -3.03 7.63 2.45
N PRO A 7 -3.72 6.49 2.29
CA PRO A 7 -3.54 5.62 1.13
C PRO A 7 -3.83 6.37 -0.17
N SER A 8 -3.05 6.09 -1.21
CA SER A 8 -3.27 6.67 -2.55
C SER A 8 -4.26 5.84 -3.38
N PHE A 9 -4.78 6.41 -4.47
CA PHE A 9 -5.64 5.69 -5.41
C PHE A 9 -4.91 4.51 -6.06
N SER A 10 -3.67 4.73 -6.49
CA SER A 10 -2.79 3.71 -7.05
C SER A 10 -2.53 2.55 -6.08
N LEU A 11 -2.41 2.82 -4.76
CA LEU A 11 -2.29 1.75 -3.77
C LEU A 11 -3.58 0.92 -3.72
N VAL A 12 -4.75 1.55 -3.63
CA VAL A 12 -6.05 0.85 -3.58
C VAL A 12 -6.26 0.01 -4.83
N ASN A 13 -5.98 0.57 -6.01
CA ASN A 13 -6.10 -0.12 -7.28
C ASN A 13 -5.22 -1.36 -7.38
N SER A 14 -4.08 -1.37 -6.69
CA SER A 14 -3.14 -2.51 -6.70
C SER A 14 -3.75 -3.78 -6.09
N PHE A 15 -4.80 -3.65 -5.29
CA PHE A 15 -5.50 -4.80 -4.73
C PHE A 15 -6.55 -5.38 -5.68
N LYS A 16 -6.78 -4.81 -6.87
CA LYS A 16 -7.66 -5.46 -7.86
C LYS A 16 -7.06 -6.78 -8.33
N THR A 17 -7.91 -7.79 -8.38
CA THR A 17 -7.56 -9.12 -8.86
C THR A 17 -8.37 -9.50 -10.08
N ASP A 18 -7.83 -10.39 -10.89
CA ASP A 18 -8.53 -11.00 -12.00
C ASP A 18 -9.73 -11.83 -11.51
N ALA A 19 -10.90 -11.62 -12.10
CA ALA A 19 -12.15 -12.20 -11.64
C ALA A 19 -12.20 -13.73 -11.81
N THR A 20 -11.36 -14.32 -12.66
CA THR A 20 -11.32 -15.76 -12.92
C THR A 20 -10.31 -16.44 -12.01
N THR A 21 -9.07 -15.95 -12.01
CA THR A 21 -7.92 -16.56 -11.35
C THR A 21 -7.72 -16.05 -9.92
N GLY A 22 -8.14 -14.82 -9.61
CA GLY A 22 -7.82 -14.14 -8.35
C GLY A 22 -6.38 -13.65 -8.25
N LEU A 23 -5.61 -13.70 -9.35
CA LEU A 23 -4.25 -13.18 -9.39
C LEU A 23 -4.27 -11.64 -9.51
N PRO A 24 -3.22 -10.94 -9.03
CA PRO A 24 -3.14 -9.50 -9.14
C PRO A 24 -3.05 -9.02 -10.59
N LEU A 25 -3.65 -7.87 -10.89
CA LEU A 25 -3.58 -7.23 -12.20
C LEU A 25 -2.27 -6.43 -12.38
N ILE A 26 -1.11 -7.11 -12.29
CA ILE A 26 0.23 -6.49 -12.16
C ILE A 26 0.46 -5.34 -13.16
N ASP A 27 0.09 -5.54 -14.43
CA ASP A 27 0.35 -4.57 -15.50
C ASP A 27 -0.78 -3.57 -15.74
N THR A 28 -1.99 -3.87 -15.26
CA THR A 28 -3.22 -3.14 -15.63
C THR A 28 -4.01 -2.61 -14.45
N PHE A 29 -3.51 -2.77 -13.22
CA PHE A 29 -4.22 -2.37 -12.02
C PHE A 29 -4.62 -0.88 -12.03
N ASN A 30 -3.85 0.00 -12.67
CA ASN A 30 -4.16 1.43 -12.77
C ASN A 30 -4.90 1.85 -14.05
N ASN A 31 -5.31 0.93 -14.92
CA ASN A 31 -6.08 1.27 -16.12
C ASN A 31 -7.51 1.77 -15.79
N SER A 32 -7.98 1.50 -14.57
CA SER A 32 -9.25 1.96 -14.04
C SER A 32 -9.17 2.04 -12.52
N ASP A 33 -9.96 2.90 -11.90
CA ASP A 33 -9.97 3.00 -10.45
C ASP A 33 -10.99 2.05 -9.81
N VAL A 34 -10.66 1.57 -8.62
CA VAL A 34 -11.67 1.05 -7.68
C VAL A 34 -12.66 2.18 -7.38
N THR A 35 -13.95 1.88 -7.43
CA THR A 35 -15.01 2.85 -7.13
C THR A 35 -14.76 3.49 -5.77
N ASN A 36 -14.69 4.81 -5.74
CA ASN A 36 -14.30 5.60 -4.57
C ASN A 36 -15.21 6.83 -4.43
N ASP A 37 -15.21 7.43 -3.24
CA ASP A 37 -16.06 8.57 -2.89
C ASP A 37 -15.32 9.91 -2.92
N GLN A 38 -14.29 10.05 -3.76
CA GLN A 38 -13.61 11.33 -3.97
C GLN A 38 -14.61 12.39 -4.44
N GLY A 39 -14.74 13.48 -3.67
CA GLY A 39 -15.64 14.59 -3.99
C GLY A 39 -17.12 14.29 -3.73
N ILE A 40 -17.46 13.13 -3.17
CA ILE A 40 -18.85 12.74 -2.88
C ILE A 40 -19.15 12.95 -1.39
N GLU A 41 -20.26 13.63 -1.09
CA GLU A 41 -20.71 13.79 0.30
C GLU A 41 -21.12 12.46 0.95
N SER A 42 -20.88 12.34 2.26
CA SER A 42 -21.21 11.12 3.02
C SER A 42 -22.72 10.84 3.10
N SER A 43 -23.57 11.85 2.86
CA SER A 43 -25.03 11.70 2.77
C SER A 43 -25.51 11.19 1.40
N THR A 44 -24.72 11.32 0.35
CA THR A 44 -25.08 10.89 -1.01
C THR A 44 -24.97 9.37 -1.12
N PRO A 45 -25.94 8.65 -1.71
CA PRO A 45 -25.82 7.20 -1.92
C PRO A 45 -24.51 6.80 -2.62
N PHE A 46 -23.92 5.68 -2.20
CA PHE A 46 -22.65 5.18 -2.73
C PHE A 46 -22.69 3.66 -2.90
N THR A 47 -22.24 3.19 -4.06
CA THR A 47 -22.15 1.77 -4.38
C THR A 47 -20.69 1.34 -4.34
N LEU A 48 -20.41 0.26 -3.62
CA LEU A 48 -19.07 -0.31 -3.54
C LEU A 48 -18.63 -0.87 -4.89
N TYR A 49 -17.32 -0.95 -5.08
CA TYR A 49 -16.72 -1.61 -6.24
C TYR A 49 -17.22 -3.06 -6.34
N ALA A 50 -17.78 -3.43 -7.49
CA ALA A 50 -18.36 -4.74 -7.73
C ALA A 50 -17.33 -5.80 -8.17
N GLY A 51 -16.18 -5.36 -8.70
CA GLY A 51 -15.11 -6.25 -9.14
C GLY A 51 -14.37 -6.92 -7.98
N THR A 52 -13.52 -7.89 -8.32
CA THR A 52 -12.79 -8.69 -7.34
C THR A 52 -11.58 -7.96 -6.76
N LEU A 53 -11.39 -8.10 -5.45
CA LEU A 53 -10.32 -7.47 -4.69
C LEU A 53 -9.53 -8.48 -3.87
N ASP A 54 -8.26 -8.20 -3.61
CA ASP A 54 -7.45 -8.89 -2.62
C ASP A 54 -7.91 -8.47 -1.21
N SER A 55 -8.11 -9.45 -0.33
CA SER A 55 -8.68 -9.27 1.01
C SER A 55 -7.85 -8.35 1.91
N ARG A 56 -6.56 -8.18 1.61
CA ARG A 56 -5.65 -7.31 2.37
C ARG A 56 -5.94 -5.83 2.19
N LEU A 57 -6.69 -5.43 1.16
CA LEU A 57 -7.08 -4.04 0.95
C LEU A 57 -7.74 -3.48 2.21
N ASP A 58 -8.74 -4.19 2.73
CA ASP A 58 -9.61 -3.68 3.80
C ASP A 58 -9.00 -3.86 5.21
N TRP A 59 -7.81 -4.46 5.29
CA TRP A 59 -6.93 -4.40 6.47
C TRP A 59 -5.85 -3.32 6.37
N THR A 60 -5.69 -2.74 5.18
CA THR A 60 -4.66 -1.72 4.88
C THR A 60 -5.28 -0.33 4.79
N VAL A 61 -6.46 -0.25 4.17
CA VAL A 61 -7.12 0.98 3.72
C VAL A 61 -8.57 1.00 4.19
N GLY A 62 -8.92 2.05 4.93
CA GLY A 62 -10.30 2.42 5.24
C GLY A 62 -10.92 3.11 4.03
N ARG A 63 -12.03 2.55 3.55
CA ARG A 63 -12.80 3.09 2.41
C ARG A 63 -14.29 3.04 2.71
N ARG A 64 -15.03 3.99 2.14
CA ARG A 64 -16.45 4.19 2.42
C ARG A 64 -17.25 2.89 2.37
N GLY A 65 -18.12 2.67 3.36
CA GLY A 65 -19.04 1.52 3.43
C GLY A 65 -18.41 0.20 3.91
N ILE A 66 -17.10 0.16 4.17
CA ILE A 66 -16.42 -1.02 4.71
C ILE A 66 -16.18 -0.86 6.21
N PRO A 67 -16.32 -1.95 7.01
CA PRO A 67 -15.92 -1.98 8.40
C PRO A 67 -14.50 -1.46 8.60
N TYR A 68 -14.37 -0.44 9.44
CA TYR A 68 -13.09 0.10 9.86
C TYR A 68 -12.76 -0.43 11.26
N LEU A 69 -12.08 -1.56 11.31
CA LEU A 69 -11.83 -2.32 12.54
C LEU A 69 -13.15 -2.59 13.30
N ASP A 70 -13.32 -1.98 14.46
CA ASP A 70 -14.50 -2.01 15.34
C ASP A 70 -15.06 -0.59 15.59
N TRP A 71 -14.69 0.40 14.77
CA TRP A 71 -15.17 1.79 14.88
C TRP A 71 -16.47 2.05 14.11
N GLY A 72 -17.01 1.06 13.42
CA GLY A 72 -18.16 1.20 12.52
C GLY A 72 -17.76 1.19 11.05
N LEU A 73 -18.73 1.44 10.17
CA LEU A 73 -18.47 1.56 8.73
C LEU A 73 -17.76 2.89 8.46
N HIS A 74 -16.75 2.89 7.60
CA HIS A 74 -16.13 4.14 7.16
C HIS A 74 -17.18 5.00 6.44
N PRO A 75 -17.49 6.23 6.91
CA PRO A 75 -18.57 7.04 6.35
C PRO A 75 -18.13 7.80 5.08
N GLY A 76 -16.85 7.71 4.70
CA GLY A 76 -16.31 8.46 3.58
C GLY A 76 -15.85 9.85 4.00
N LYS A 77 -16.18 10.86 3.20
CA LYS A 77 -15.79 12.28 3.41
C LYS A 77 -15.89 12.80 4.85
N ALA A 78 -16.88 12.40 5.65
CA ALA A 78 -17.02 12.82 7.05
C ALA A 78 -15.83 12.47 7.96
N TRP A 79 -15.00 11.47 7.61
CA TRP A 79 -13.76 11.14 8.32
C TRP A 79 -12.50 11.71 7.66
N ILE A 80 -12.65 12.38 6.53
CA ILE A 80 -11.54 12.93 5.75
C ILE A 80 -11.49 14.44 5.93
N ARG A 81 -10.35 14.94 6.40
CA ARG A 81 -10.16 16.37 6.65
C ARG A 81 -10.33 17.21 5.38
N VAL A 82 -9.66 16.83 4.29
CA VAL A 82 -9.73 17.52 2.99
C VAL A 82 -9.48 16.50 1.87
N GLN A 83 -10.55 16.00 1.24
CA GLN A 83 -10.43 15.01 0.16
C GLN A 83 -9.67 15.54 -1.06
N SER A 84 -9.78 16.84 -1.38
CA SER A 84 -9.16 17.40 -2.58
C SER A 84 -7.63 17.32 -2.57
N VAL A 85 -6.99 17.17 -1.41
CA VAL A 85 -5.52 17.04 -1.30
C VAL A 85 -5.07 15.69 -0.74
N ALA A 86 -5.94 14.99 0.00
CA ALA A 86 -5.57 13.77 0.71
C ALA A 86 -6.21 12.49 0.15
N GLY A 87 -7.16 12.61 -0.78
CA GLY A 87 -7.96 11.50 -1.26
C GLY A 87 -9.03 11.06 -0.25
N PRO A 88 -9.83 10.02 -0.58
CA PRO A 88 -11.00 9.63 0.20
C PRO A 88 -10.71 8.55 1.26
N TYR A 89 -9.46 8.12 1.40
CA TYR A 89 -9.08 6.93 2.16
C TYR A 89 -8.46 7.24 3.52
N SER A 90 -8.55 6.29 4.45
CA SER A 90 -7.92 6.34 5.77
C SER A 90 -6.91 5.20 5.97
N PRO A 91 -5.78 5.39 6.66
CA PRO A 91 -4.87 4.29 6.99
C PRO A 91 -5.43 3.40 8.10
N ILE A 92 -5.29 2.07 8.01
CA ILE A 92 -5.78 1.13 9.06
C ILE A 92 -4.66 0.55 9.93
N LYS A 93 -3.52 0.15 9.34
CA LYS A 93 -2.54 -0.74 10.02
C LYS A 93 -1.95 -0.20 11.33
N SER A 94 -1.87 1.12 11.48
CA SER A 94 -1.36 1.77 12.70
C SER A 94 -2.46 2.18 13.68
N ILE A 95 -3.71 1.84 13.41
CA ILE A 95 -4.86 2.24 14.20
C ILE A 95 -5.19 1.16 15.23
N TYR A 96 -5.55 1.61 16.43
CA TYR A 96 -5.98 0.72 17.50
C TYR A 96 -7.48 0.43 17.40
N TYR A 97 -7.87 -0.72 17.93
CA TYR A 97 -9.28 -1.11 18.06
C TYR A 97 -9.97 -0.24 19.12
N GLN A 98 -11.22 0.15 18.88
CA GLN A 98 -12.10 0.83 19.83
C GLN A 98 -12.15 0.09 21.16
N ALA A 99 -12.29 -1.24 21.14
CA ALA A 99 -12.31 -2.06 22.35
C ALA A 99 -11.01 -1.97 23.18
N ALA A 100 -9.88 -1.67 22.54
CA ALA A 100 -8.57 -1.53 23.18
C ALA A 100 -8.24 -0.09 23.60
N ALA A 101 -9.07 0.90 23.22
CA ALA A 101 -8.79 2.33 23.35
C ALA A 101 -8.33 2.74 24.76
N ALA A 102 -8.95 2.22 25.81
CA ALA A 102 -8.61 2.56 27.20
C ALA A 102 -7.19 2.12 27.62
N THR A 103 -6.61 1.14 26.92
CA THR A 103 -5.31 0.54 27.25
C THR A 103 -4.21 0.89 26.25
N THR A 104 -4.57 1.10 24.99
CA THR A 104 -3.61 1.31 23.90
C THR A 104 -3.51 2.75 23.47
N SER A 105 -4.20 3.69 24.12
CA SER A 105 -4.25 5.09 23.71
C SER A 105 -4.28 6.04 24.91
N SER A 106 -3.40 7.03 24.91
CA SER A 106 -3.43 8.17 25.85
C SER A 106 -4.21 9.37 25.29
N SER A 107 -4.51 9.34 23.99
CA SER A 107 -5.39 10.26 23.26
C SER A 107 -5.64 9.68 21.87
N SER A 108 -6.66 10.17 21.14
CA SER A 108 -6.98 9.74 19.76
C SER A 108 -5.86 9.89 18.70
N ARG A 109 -4.67 10.35 19.11
CA ARG A 109 -3.49 10.61 18.27
C ARG A 109 -2.34 9.64 18.51
N TRP A 110 -2.30 8.96 19.65
CA TRP A 110 -1.17 8.13 20.06
C TRP A 110 -1.66 6.73 20.35
N THR A 111 -0.89 5.76 19.85
CA THR A 111 -1.13 4.34 20.09
C THR A 111 0.11 3.70 20.68
N SER A 112 -0.08 2.76 21.60
CA SER A 112 0.97 1.85 22.06
C SER A 112 1.01 0.54 21.27
N ASN A 113 0.34 0.49 20.10
CA ASN A 113 0.46 -0.65 19.20
C ASN A 113 1.93 -0.91 18.86
N ASN A 114 2.34 -2.17 18.97
CA ASN A 114 3.69 -2.58 18.62
C ASN A 114 3.97 -2.31 17.13
N TYR A 115 5.07 -1.62 16.84
CA TYR A 115 5.58 -1.51 15.49
C TYR A 115 6.38 -2.78 15.15
N THR A 116 5.84 -3.59 14.24
CA THR A 116 6.52 -4.83 13.83
C THR A 116 7.50 -4.52 12.71
N MET A 117 8.77 -4.34 13.07
CA MET A 117 9.83 -3.96 12.12
C MET A 117 10.13 -5.05 11.08
N ILE A 118 10.05 -6.33 11.46
CA ILE A 118 10.22 -7.47 10.54
C ILE A 118 9.09 -8.46 10.80
N ARG A 119 8.32 -8.77 9.76
CA ARG A 119 7.28 -9.80 9.79
C ARG A 119 7.81 -11.07 9.11
N PHE A 120 7.28 -12.22 9.50
CA PHE A 120 7.65 -13.48 8.82
C PHE A 120 7.31 -13.46 7.31
N ALA A 121 6.27 -12.72 6.90
CA ALA A 121 5.97 -12.49 5.48
C ALA A 121 7.11 -11.77 4.75
N ASP A 122 7.88 -10.91 5.43
CA ASP A 122 9.01 -10.19 4.84
C ASP A 122 10.15 -11.16 4.53
N VAL A 123 10.45 -12.06 5.49
CA VAL A 123 11.43 -13.14 5.32
C VAL A 123 11.06 -14.05 4.15
N LEU A 124 9.78 -14.42 4.01
CA LEU A 124 9.32 -15.22 2.88
C LEU A 124 9.48 -14.50 1.55
N LEU A 125 9.17 -13.20 1.48
CA LEU A 125 9.25 -12.44 0.24
C LEU A 125 10.68 -12.03 -0.12
N TRP A 126 11.57 -11.86 0.86
CA TRP A 126 13.02 -11.77 0.60
C TRP A 126 13.58 -13.08 0.07
N ALA A 127 13.18 -14.23 0.67
CA ALA A 127 13.57 -15.54 0.16
C ALA A 127 13.05 -15.72 -1.27
N ALA A 128 11.78 -15.39 -1.56
CA ALA A 128 11.23 -15.44 -2.91
C ALA A 128 12.03 -14.59 -3.90
N GLU A 129 12.40 -13.38 -3.50
CA GLU A 129 13.21 -12.50 -4.35
C GLU A 129 14.59 -13.09 -4.64
N ALA A 130 15.28 -13.63 -3.62
CA ALA A 130 16.57 -14.29 -3.81
C ALA A 130 16.46 -15.53 -4.72
N GLU A 131 15.42 -16.35 -4.55
CA GLU A 131 15.15 -17.53 -5.38
C GLU A 131 14.91 -17.14 -6.85
N VAL A 132 14.20 -16.03 -7.11
CA VAL A 132 14.06 -15.48 -8.47
C VAL A 132 15.44 -15.15 -9.03
N GLU A 133 16.30 -14.48 -8.27
CA GLU A 133 17.61 -14.06 -8.77
C GLU A 133 18.57 -15.21 -9.06
N VAL A 134 18.55 -16.28 -8.26
CA VAL A 134 19.34 -17.50 -8.54
C VAL A 134 18.70 -18.44 -9.56
N GLY A 135 17.50 -18.12 -10.07
CA GLY A 135 16.81 -18.87 -11.13
C GLY A 135 15.90 -20.00 -10.66
N SER A 136 15.67 -20.10 -9.35
CA SER A 136 14.83 -21.11 -8.69
C SER A 136 13.36 -20.66 -8.66
N LEU A 137 12.77 -20.50 -9.85
CA LEU A 137 11.47 -19.81 -10.01
C LEU A 137 10.30 -20.55 -9.34
N ALA A 138 10.29 -21.89 -9.37
CA ALA A 138 9.26 -22.67 -8.68
C ALA A 138 9.32 -22.45 -7.16
N LYS A 139 10.52 -22.34 -6.58
CA LYS A 139 10.68 -22.10 -5.14
C LYS A 139 10.25 -20.69 -4.74
N ALA A 140 10.56 -19.70 -5.58
CA ALA A 140 10.05 -18.34 -5.39
C ALA A 140 8.51 -18.32 -5.38
N GLN A 141 7.88 -19.07 -6.28
CA GLN A 141 6.43 -19.21 -6.34
C GLN A 141 5.87 -19.81 -5.05
N ASP A 142 6.48 -20.86 -4.51
CA ASP A 142 6.06 -21.48 -3.25
C ASP A 142 6.05 -20.46 -2.11
N TYR A 143 7.11 -19.66 -1.98
CA TYR A 143 7.18 -18.64 -0.93
C TYR A 143 6.14 -17.53 -1.09
N VAL A 144 5.89 -17.06 -2.32
CA VAL A 144 4.80 -16.12 -2.60
C VAL A 144 3.45 -16.73 -2.28
N ASN A 145 3.21 -17.98 -2.68
CA ASN A 145 1.97 -18.69 -2.41
C ASN A 145 1.72 -18.94 -0.92
N ARG A 146 2.76 -19.05 -0.07
CA ARG A 146 2.57 -19.10 1.38
C ARG A 146 1.93 -17.82 1.92
N VAL A 147 2.35 -16.65 1.42
CA VAL A 147 1.76 -15.36 1.79
C VAL A 147 0.33 -15.26 1.26
N ARG A 148 0.12 -15.62 -0.01
CA ARG A 148 -1.19 -15.55 -0.68
C ARG A 148 -2.19 -16.53 -0.10
N THR A 149 -1.79 -17.74 0.29
CA THR A 149 -2.66 -18.73 0.95
C THR A 149 -3.24 -18.17 2.24
N ARG A 150 -2.43 -17.44 3.02
CA ARG A 150 -2.91 -16.77 4.24
C ARG A 150 -3.89 -15.65 3.91
N ALA A 151 -3.65 -14.85 2.87
CA ALA A 151 -4.58 -13.80 2.44
C ALA A 151 -5.89 -14.38 1.84
N ALA A 152 -5.81 -15.54 1.18
CA ALA A 152 -6.96 -16.23 0.60
C ALA A 152 -7.87 -16.91 1.62
N ASN A 153 -7.42 -17.10 2.86
CA ASN A 153 -8.22 -17.75 3.89
C ASN A 153 -9.40 -16.86 4.35
N PRO A 154 -10.67 -17.26 4.12
CA PRO A 154 -11.85 -16.45 4.46
C PRO A 154 -12.03 -16.17 5.94
N VAL A 155 -11.38 -16.96 6.82
CA VAL A 155 -11.38 -16.70 8.26
C VAL A 155 -10.82 -15.31 8.58
N GLY A 156 -9.79 -14.88 7.84
CA GLY A 156 -9.12 -13.60 8.05
C GLY A 156 -9.69 -12.44 7.23
N TRP A 157 -10.77 -12.62 6.47
CA TRP A 157 -11.35 -11.53 5.67
C TRP A 157 -12.10 -10.54 6.56
N VAL A 158 -12.16 -9.28 6.14
CA VAL A 158 -13.04 -8.30 6.79
C VAL A 158 -14.49 -8.71 6.53
N LYS A 159 -15.31 -8.71 7.57
CA LYS A 159 -16.71 -9.19 7.51
C LYS A 159 -17.66 -8.09 7.93
N LYS A 160 -18.88 -8.12 7.40
CA LYS A 160 -19.93 -7.12 7.74
C LYS A 160 -20.25 -7.17 9.23
N TYR A 161 -20.52 -6.03 9.86
CA TYR A 161 -21.03 -6.01 11.22
C TYR A 161 -22.39 -6.70 11.33
N VAL A 162 -22.67 -7.27 12.50
CA VAL A 162 -24.03 -7.75 12.84
C VAL A 162 -25.01 -6.58 12.91
N ASP A 163 -24.54 -5.45 13.44
CA ASP A 163 -25.30 -4.21 13.61
C ASP A 163 -24.38 -3.03 13.31
N ASN A 164 -24.63 -2.33 12.20
CA ASN A 164 -23.81 -1.19 11.77
C ASN A 164 -23.84 -0.02 12.76
N THR A 165 -24.83 0.05 13.66
CA THR A 165 -24.94 1.09 14.69
C THR A 165 -24.22 0.70 15.99
N ALA A 166 -23.83 -0.57 16.13
CA ALA A 166 -23.18 -1.11 17.32
C ALA A 166 -22.04 -2.07 16.94
N PRO A 167 -20.91 -1.56 16.42
CA PRO A 167 -19.83 -2.37 15.85
C PRO A 167 -19.18 -3.36 16.85
N LEU A 168 -19.23 -3.05 18.15
CA LEU A 168 -18.75 -3.93 19.22
C LEU A 168 -19.60 -5.19 19.43
N LYS A 169 -20.80 -5.28 18.83
CA LYS A 169 -21.59 -6.53 18.83
C LYS A 169 -20.98 -7.63 17.95
N GLY A 170 -19.94 -7.30 17.19
CA GLY A 170 -19.20 -8.24 16.37
C GLY A 170 -19.63 -8.24 14.91
N VAL A 171 -19.13 -9.24 14.18
CA VAL A 171 -19.29 -9.37 12.73
C VAL A 171 -20.03 -10.65 12.35
N THR A 172 -20.68 -10.62 11.20
CA THR A 172 -21.30 -11.78 10.55
C THR A 172 -20.23 -12.70 9.96
N ASN A 173 -20.65 -13.77 9.27
CA ASN A 173 -19.76 -14.57 8.42
C ASN A 173 -19.66 -14.09 6.97
N GLU A 174 -20.37 -13.02 6.60
CA GLU A 174 -20.35 -12.49 5.24
C GLU A 174 -19.15 -11.55 5.02
N PRO A 175 -18.40 -11.73 3.92
CA PRO A 175 -17.33 -10.80 3.59
C PRO A 175 -17.88 -9.39 3.31
N ALA A 176 -17.11 -8.38 3.69
CA ALA A 176 -17.49 -6.98 3.50
C ALA A 176 -17.38 -6.51 2.03
N ALA A 177 -16.65 -7.25 1.19
CA ALA A 177 -16.52 -6.97 -0.23
C ALA A 177 -16.31 -8.26 -1.04
N ASN A 178 -16.24 -8.12 -2.37
CA ASN A 178 -16.02 -9.23 -3.29
C ASN A 178 -14.54 -9.66 -3.29
N TYR A 179 -14.12 -10.39 -2.26
CA TYR A 179 -12.73 -10.84 -2.15
C TYR A 179 -12.46 -12.07 -3.00
N LYS A 180 -11.36 -12.02 -3.77
CA LYS A 180 -10.85 -13.17 -4.51
C LYS A 180 -9.32 -13.10 -4.60
N VAL A 181 -8.66 -13.98 -3.85
CA VAL A 181 -7.20 -14.13 -3.83
C VAL A 181 -6.83 -15.51 -4.37
N GLY A 182 -6.23 -15.54 -5.55
CA GLY A 182 -5.77 -16.74 -6.23
C GLY A 182 -4.33 -17.10 -5.87
N LEU A 183 -3.94 -18.36 -6.07
CA LEU A 183 -2.56 -18.81 -5.97
C LEU A 183 -1.95 -18.92 -7.37
N TYR A 184 -0.66 -18.64 -7.47
CA TYR A 184 0.09 -18.97 -8.68
C TYR A 184 0.21 -20.49 -8.80
N THR A 185 0.16 -21.01 -10.01
CA THR A 185 0.23 -22.44 -10.30
C THR A 185 1.52 -22.78 -11.04
N THR A 186 1.71 -22.20 -12.23
CA THR A 186 2.91 -22.40 -13.06
C THR A 186 3.42 -21.11 -13.68
N GLU A 187 2.83 -19.95 -13.37
CA GLU A 187 3.12 -18.69 -14.04
C GLU A 187 4.57 -18.25 -13.85
N PHE A 188 5.18 -18.52 -12.69
CA PHE A 188 6.57 -18.15 -12.42
C PHE A 188 7.54 -18.84 -13.39
N THR A 189 7.39 -20.16 -13.56
CA THR A 189 8.21 -20.94 -14.50
C THR A 189 7.81 -20.69 -15.95
N ALA A 190 6.51 -20.56 -16.23
CA ALA A 190 5.99 -20.43 -17.61
C ALA A 190 6.27 -19.05 -18.22
N LYS A 191 6.25 -17.97 -17.42
CA LYS A 191 6.47 -16.59 -17.88
C LYS A 191 7.90 -16.09 -17.61
N GLY A 192 8.72 -16.89 -16.95
CA GLY A 192 10.15 -16.63 -16.77
C GLY A 192 10.48 -15.65 -15.64
N LYS A 193 11.79 -15.38 -15.54
CA LYS A 193 12.41 -14.67 -14.42
C LYS A 193 11.91 -13.24 -14.26
N GLU A 194 11.67 -12.53 -15.35
CA GLU A 194 11.20 -11.15 -15.37
C GLU A 194 9.80 -11.04 -14.76
N PHE A 195 8.88 -11.92 -15.19
CA PHE A 195 7.54 -12.00 -14.60
C PHE A 195 7.61 -12.37 -13.12
N ALA A 196 8.39 -13.39 -12.77
CA ALA A 196 8.53 -13.83 -11.38
C ALA A 196 9.05 -12.69 -10.48
N ARG A 197 10.00 -11.89 -10.96
CA ARG A 197 10.51 -10.72 -10.27
C ARG A 197 9.42 -9.69 -10.01
N GLU A 198 8.66 -9.31 -11.04
CA GLU A 198 7.56 -8.35 -10.87
C GLU A 198 6.42 -8.90 -10.00
N ALA A 199 6.13 -10.19 -10.08
CA ALA A 199 5.15 -10.84 -9.19
C ALA A 199 5.57 -10.76 -7.72
N VAL A 200 6.85 -11.03 -7.40
CA VAL A 200 7.38 -10.85 -6.03
C VAL A 200 7.33 -9.39 -5.59
N ARG A 201 7.75 -8.46 -6.45
CA ARG A 201 7.71 -7.01 -6.17
C ARG A 201 6.30 -6.50 -5.92
N PHE A 202 5.33 -7.00 -6.68
CA PHE A 202 3.92 -6.66 -6.54
C PHE A 202 3.33 -7.27 -5.25
N GLU A 203 3.66 -8.52 -4.94
CA GLU A 203 3.22 -9.16 -3.69
C GLU A 203 3.74 -8.39 -2.47
N ARG A 204 5.00 -7.92 -2.49
CA ARG A 204 5.55 -7.03 -1.45
C ARG A 204 4.78 -5.71 -1.34
N LYS A 205 4.39 -5.11 -2.47
CA LYS A 205 3.62 -3.84 -2.49
C LYS A 205 2.31 -3.97 -1.71
N ILE A 206 1.55 -5.02 -1.97
CA ILE A 206 0.21 -5.21 -1.39
C ILE A 206 0.27 -5.82 0.03
N GLU A 207 1.28 -6.65 0.33
CA GLU A 207 1.49 -7.17 1.68
C GLU A 207 1.91 -6.07 2.66
N PHE A 208 2.81 -5.17 2.24
CA PHE A 208 3.43 -4.14 3.10
C PHE A 208 2.94 -2.72 2.84
N GLY A 209 1.79 -2.56 2.18
CA GLY A 209 1.17 -1.24 1.98
C GLY A 209 1.02 -0.51 3.32
N MET A 210 1.41 0.77 3.37
CA MET A 210 1.37 1.61 4.59
C MET A 210 2.34 1.21 5.73
N GLU A 211 3.37 0.39 5.47
CA GLU A 211 4.36 -0.03 6.50
C GLU A 211 5.74 0.65 6.34
N GLY A 212 5.91 1.57 5.37
CA GLY A 212 7.13 2.36 5.20
C GLY A 212 8.23 1.75 4.32
N HIS A 213 8.03 0.53 3.79
CA HIS A 213 9.04 -0.17 3.00
C HIS A 213 9.15 0.30 1.54
N ARG A 214 8.05 0.79 0.93
CA ARG A 214 7.92 0.94 -0.53
C ARG A 214 9.01 1.80 -1.18
N TYR A 215 9.40 2.91 -0.56
CA TYR A 215 10.44 3.78 -1.11
C TYR A 215 11.81 3.07 -1.16
N PHE A 216 12.18 2.38 -0.07
CA PHE A 216 13.43 1.65 0.02
C PHE A 216 13.46 0.42 -0.89
N ASP A 217 12.32 -0.27 -1.03
CA ASP A 217 12.14 -1.35 -1.99
C ASP A 217 12.36 -0.86 -3.44
N LEU A 218 11.74 0.26 -3.83
CA LEU A 218 11.97 0.82 -5.17
C LEU A 218 13.43 1.23 -5.38
N ARG A 219 14.05 1.86 -4.37
CA ARG A 219 15.45 2.30 -4.46
C ARG A 219 16.41 1.13 -4.65
N ARG A 220 16.27 0.04 -3.88
CA ARG A 220 17.16 -1.13 -4.02
C ARG A 220 16.92 -1.88 -5.33
N TRP A 221 15.70 -1.86 -5.85
CA TRP A 221 15.35 -2.45 -7.14
C TRP A 221 15.81 -1.63 -8.34
N ASP A 222 16.01 -0.32 -8.16
CA ASP A 222 16.41 0.56 -9.25
C ASP A 222 17.73 0.12 -9.86
N ASN A 223 18.75 -0.13 -9.03
CA ASN A 223 20.09 -0.54 -9.46
C ASN A 223 20.64 0.31 -10.63
N GLY A 224 20.31 1.61 -10.68
CA GLY A 224 20.71 2.53 -11.76
C GLY A 224 19.95 2.37 -13.08
N THR A 225 18.98 1.46 -13.16
CA THR A 225 18.18 1.21 -14.37
C THR A 225 17.19 2.34 -14.65
N GLY A 226 16.71 3.04 -13.60
CA GLY A 226 15.60 4.00 -13.70
C GLY A 226 14.23 3.36 -13.44
N TYR A 227 14.18 2.10 -13.00
CA TYR A 227 12.94 1.44 -12.58
C TYR A 227 12.16 2.26 -11.54
N MET A 228 12.84 2.83 -10.53
CA MET A 228 12.19 3.65 -9.51
C MET A 228 11.59 4.93 -10.11
N ALA A 229 12.34 5.60 -10.99
CA ALA A 229 11.86 6.80 -11.68
C ALA A 229 10.61 6.50 -12.52
N ASN A 230 10.61 5.39 -13.26
CA ASN A 230 9.46 4.96 -14.06
C ASN A 230 8.22 4.71 -13.19
N VAL A 231 8.37 3.96 -12.09
CA VAL A 231 7.27 3.67 -11.18
C VAL A 231 6.70 4.94 -10.53
N LEU A 232 7.55 5.85 -10.05
CA LEU A 232 7.11 7.06 -9.35
C LEU A 232 6.53 8.11 -10.31
N ASN A 233 7.07 8.24 -11.52
CA ASN A 233 6.48 9.13 -12.53
C ASN A 233 5.14 8.59 -13.04
N ALA A 234 4.99 7.28 -13.23
CA ALA A 234 3.69 6.67 -13.55
C ALA A 234 2.65 6.85 -12.42
N TYR A 235 3.10 6.78 -11.16
CA TYR A 235 2.27 7.13 -10.00
C TYR A 235 1.80 8.59 -10.05
N VAL A 236 2.71 9.55 -10.26
CA VAL A 236 2.33 10.98 -10.35
C VAL A 236 1.35 11.21 -11.50
N GLN A 237 1.61 10.59 -12.66
CA GLN A 237 0.73 10.72 -13.82
C GLN A 237 -0.68 10.20 -13.54
N HIS A 238 -0.83 9.04 -12.89
CA HIS A 238 -2.15 8.50 -12.54
C HIS A 238 -2.88 9.38 -11.54
N GLU A 239 -2.24 9.69 -10.40
CA GLU A 239 -2.91 10.41 -9.31
C GLU A 239 -3.35 11.82 -9.75
N THR A 240 -2.59 12.48 -10.63
CA THR A 240 -2.96 13.82 -11.16
C THR A 240 -4.12 13.80 -12.16
N THR A 241 -4.58 12.64 -12.61
CA THR A 241 -5.78 12.50 -13.47
C THR A 241 -7.07 12.30 -12.68
N ILE A 242 -6.99 12.07 -11.38
CA ILE A 242 -8.17 11.77 -10.55
C ILE A 242 -9.07 13.01 -10.43
N PRO A 243 -10.34 12.95 -10.86
CA PRO A 243 -11.26 14.09 -10.77
C PRO A 243 -11.44 14.58 -9.33
N GLY A 244 -11.30 15.89 -9.13
CA GLY A 244 -11.46 16.52 -7.82
C GLY A 244 -10.32 16.24 -6.82
N TYR A 245 -9.24 15.57 -7.23
CA TYR A 245 -7.99 15.45 -6.47
C TYR A 245 -6.99 16.48 -6.98
N ASP A 246 -7.02 17.67 -6.37
CA ASP A 246 -6.14 18.80 -6.69
C ASP A 246 -5.00 18.89 -5.69
N PHE A 247 -4.18 17.84 -5.63
CA PHE A 247 -2.96 17.91 -4.83
C PHE A 247 -1.91 18.74 -5.59
N THR A 248 -1.96 20.06 -5.40
CA THR A 248 -1.21 21.05 -6.19
C THR A 248 0.29 20.77 -6.26
N TYR A 249 0.87 20.18 -5.22
CA TYR A 249 2.31 19.84 -5.18
C TYR A 249 2.70 18.66 -6.08
N MET A 250 1.75 17.83 -6.54
CA MET A 250 2.03 16.77 -7.51
C MET A 250 2.00 17.27 -8.96
N LYS A 251 1.33 18.39 -9.24
CA LYS A 251 1.28 18.96 -10.59
C LYS A 251 2.68 19.45 -10.99
N GLY A 252 3.24 18.84 -12.04
CA GLY A 252 4.59 19.13 -12.51
C GLY A 252 5.72 18.47 -11.69
N ALA A 253 5.38 17.62 -10.71
CA ALA A 253 6.37 16.84 -9.99
C ALA A 253 6.99 15.78 -10.91
N THR A 254 8.32 15.71 -10.92
CA THR A 254 9.06 14.73 -11.71
C THR A 254 10.16 14.11 -10.86
N PHE A 255 10.17 12.78 -10.79
CA PHE A 255 11.28 12.03 -10.24
C PHE A 255 12.43 12.00 -11.25
N LYS A 256 13.59 12.54 -10.87
CA LYS A 256 14.77 12.63 -11.73
C LYS A 256 15.73 11.46 -11.44
N LYS A 257 15.91 10.60 -12.45
CA LYS A 257 16.85 9.48 -12.39
C LYS A 257 18.27 9.98 -12.08
N GLY A 258 18.97 9.27 -11.19
CA GLY A 258 20.34 9.56 -10.79
C GLY A 258 20.48 10.73 -9.82
N LYS A 259 19.37 11.21 -9.25
CA LYS A 259 19.34 12.30 -8.27
C LYS A 259 18.34 11.98 -7.15
N THR A 260 17.05 11.87 -7.47
CA THR A 260 15.96 11.80 -6.48
C THR A 260 15.90 10.47 -5.70
N GLU A 261 16.71 9.48 -6.08
CA GLU A 261 16.86 8.20 -5.37
C GLU A 261 17.49 8.34 -3.98
N LEU A 262 18.26 9.40 -3.75
CA LEU A 262 18.94 9.68 -2.49
C LEU A 262 18.47 11.01 -1.93
N TYR A 263 18.34 11.10 -0.61
CA TYR A 263 18.23 12.40 0.06
C TYR A 263 19.57 13.14 -0.05
N PRO A 264 19.57 14.48 -0.27
CA PRO A 264 20.79 15.25 -0.19
C PRO A 264 21.38 15.17 1.22
N ILE A 265 22.70 15.10 1.31
CA ILE A 265 23.39 15.34 2.57
C ILE A 265 23.14 16.81 2.94
N PRO A 266 22.69 17.13 4.17
CA PRO A 266 22.41 18.52 4.55
C PRO A 266 23.67 19.39 4.41
N GLN A 267 23.56 20.52 3.72
CA GLN A 267 24.70 21.38 3.37
C GLN A 267 25.53 21.78 4.60
N ALA A 268 24.86 22.12 5.71
CA ALA A 268 25.54 22.46 6.96
C ALA A 268 26.46 21.34 7.48
N GLN A 269 26.14 20.06 7.24
CA GLN A 269 27.00 18.95 7.66
C GLN A 269 28.26 18.85 6.79
N ILE A 270 28.16 19.21 5.51
CA ILE A 270 29.32 19.31 4.62
C ILE A 270 30.21 20.48 5.09
N ASP A 271 29.61 21.64 5.31
CA ASP A 271 30.33 22.86 5.70
C ASP A 271 31.05 22.73 7.05
N LEU A 272 30.49 21.94 7.99
CA LEU A 272 31.10 21.68 9.30
C LEU A 272 32.16 20.56 9.27
N SER A 273 32.20 19.75 8.22
CA SER A 273 33.11 18.60 8.11
C SER A 273 34.51 18.99 7.63
N VAL A 274 35.21 19.87 8.36
CA VAL A 274 36.45 20.48 7.84
C VAL A 274 37.72 19.84 8.41
N VAL A 275 38.64 19.45 7.52
CA VAL A 275 40.03 19.11 7.86
C VAL A 275 40.96 20.01 7.04
N ASN A 276 41.90 20.70 7.71
CA ASN A 276 42.82 21.66 7.07
C ASN A 276 42.12 22.75 6.23
N GLY A 277 40.97 23.24 6.70
CA GLY A 277 40.20 24.28 6.01
C GLY A 277 39.39 23.81 4.80
N GLN A 278 39.34 22.50 4.52
CA GLN A 278 38.54 21.93 3.43
C GLN A 278 37.48 20.93 3.92
N PRO A 279 36.25 20.96 3.38
CA PRO A 279 35.24 19.94 3.65
C PRO A 279 35.71 18.52 3.24
N VAL A 280 35.48 17.53 4.10
CA VAL A 280 35.78 16.12 3.83
C VAL A 280 34.56 15.30 3.47
N LEU A 281 33.36 15.71 3.92
CA LEU A 281 32.11 15.08 3.52
C LEU A 281 31.75 15.52 2.10
N LYS A 282 31.54 14.55 1.21
CA LYS A 282 31.17 14.80 -0.18
C LYS A 282 29.68 14.57 -0.37
N GLN A 283 29.06 15.46 -1.12
CA GLN A 283 27.65 15.34 -1.51
C GLN A 283 27.41 14.09 -2.37
N ASN A 284 26.17 13.60 -2.35
CA ASN A 284 25.68 12.61 -3.30
C ASN A 284 25.78 13.12 -4.74
N PRO A 285 25.93 12.24 -5.75
CA PRO A 285 25.95 12.67 -7.15
C PRO A 285 24.73 13.53 -7.52
N ASN A 286 24.97 14.55 -8.35
CA ASN A 286 23.95 15.44 -8.93
C ASN A 286 23.19 16.36 -7.94
N TYR A 287 23.74 16.60 -6.75
CA TYR A 287 23.24 17.58 -5.78
C TYR A 287 24.17 18.77 -5.60
#